data_AF-A0A4Z1R4H0-F1
#
_entry.id   AF-A0A4Z1R4H0-F1
#
_cell.length_a   1.000
_cell.length_b   1.000
_cell.length_c   1.000
_cell.angle_alpha   90.00
_cell.angle_beta   90.00
_cell.angle_gamma   90.00
#
_symmetry.space_group_name_H-M   'P 1'
#
loop_
_entity.id
_entity.type
_entity.pdbx_description
1 polymer ?
#
loop_
_entity_poly.entity_id
_entity_poly.type
_entity_poly.pdbx_seq_one_letter_code
_entity_poly.pdbx_strand_id
1 'polypeptide(L)'
;MALPSRSCAGVSPCSYCWARTIFWRPTTNARQEPESASLDETETDKGETMALIRCPECGREISDKAPACPYCGLPADAEHVGRPSAHASSVTPGATPPPHQPSKQTLSKQPLRWPEILVVIMAVMILVAVVGAMMTDGRPSSTAPEAQTVTHSPPDPAAELASLVRAIDDEGANRRARLASARLLVARHPNAPDRRRAEALIAQLEAEIVEESRGAQWSYVTHTDDMSGRQSKLARVPSTDSFQFGFPYNERQHATLTLRRHPRHGNDVIFSIEHGQILCHSFDRCRVRVRFDDGPTRTLTGREPADNSADTVFIPGYNDFVQRLGKAKTVRIEVDIFQEGALVAEFNVDGFKPDRLK
;
A
#
# COMPACT_ATOMS: atom_id res chain seq x y z
N MET A 1 -16.89 26.80 -61.86
CA MET A 1 -17.71 25.95 -62.75
C MET A 1 -16.92 24.68 -63.04
N ALA A 2 -17.60 23.53 -62.90
CA ALA A 2 -17.21 22.17 -63.36
C ALA A 2 -16.07 21.41 -62.64
N LEU A 3 -16.48 20.56 -61.67
CA LEU A 3 -16.02 19.16 -61.52
C LEU A 3 -16.34 18.37 -62.80
N PRO A 4 -15.63 17.24 -63.11
CA PRO A 4 -15.97 15.90 -62.59
C PRO A 4 -14.71 14.99 -62.49
N SER A 5 -14.66 13.70 -62.15
CA SER A 5 -15.49 12.67 -61.49
C SER A 5 -14.58 11.44 -61.34
N ARG A 6 -14.86 10.61 -60.33
CA ARG A 6 -14.22 9.30 -60.08
C ARG A 6 -14.38 8.32 -61.26
N SER A 7 -13.43 7.39 -61.41
CA SER A 7 -13.73 6.00 -61.76
C SER A 7 -12.59 5.05 -61.35
N CYS A 8 -12.92 4.06 -60.52
CA CYS A 8 -12.14 2.85 -60.28
C CYS A 8 -12.89 1.69 -60.94
N ALA A 9 -12.27 0.99 -61.88
CA ALA A 9 -12.65 -0.37 -62.27
C ALA A 9 -11.52 -0.96 -63.12
N GLY A 10 -11.06 -2.17 -62.77
CA GLY A 10 -10.03 -2.88 -63.54
C GLY A 10 -9.50 -4.08 -62.79
N VAL A 11 -10.25 -5.18 -62.84
CA VAL A 11 -9.98 -6.49 -62.23
C VAL A 11 -9.37 -7.44 -63.27
N SER A 12 -8.42 -8.27 -62.81
CA SER A 12 -8.00 -9.61 -63.32
C SER A 12 -7.02 -9.72 -64.51
N PRO A 13 -6.37 -10.91 -64.73
CA PRO A 13 -5.86 -11.93 -63.80
C PRO A 13 -4.48 -12.54 -64.25
N CYS A 14 -4.13 -13.72 -63.69
CA CYS A 14 -3.04 -14.69 -64.01
C CYS A 14 -1.80 -14.59 -63.13
N SER A 15 -1.17 -15.68 -62.67
CA SER A 15 -1.44 -17.12 -62.69
C SER A 15 -0.37 -17.70 -61.77
N TYR A 16 -0.66 -18.71 -60.94
CA TYR A 16 0.20 -19.88 -60.74
C TYR A 16 -0.44 -20.79 -59.68
N CYS A 17 -1.06 -21.82 -60.23
CA CYS A 17 -1.63 -22.98 -59.58
C CYS A 17 -0.50 -23.97 -59.29
N TRP A 18 -0.29 -24.38 -58.04
CA TRP A 18 0.28 -25.69 -57.73
C TRP A 18 -0.57 -26.35 -56.64
N ALA A 19 -1.25 -27.40 -57.08
CA ALA A 19 -2.16 -28.22 -56.30
C ALA A 19 -1.40 -29.16 -55.36
N ARG A 20 -1.94 -29.34 -54.15
CA ARG A 20 -1.87 -30.62 -53.44
C ARG A 20 -3.08 -30.76 -52.53
N THR A 21 -4.09 -31.40 -53.09
CA THR A 21 -5.26 -31.98 -52.43
C THR A 21 -4.83 -33.00 -51.38
N ILE A 22 -5.19 -32.77 -50.11
CA ILE A 22 -5.27 -33.82 -49.10
C ILE A 22 -6.75 -33.97 -48.72
N PHE A 23 -7.23 -35.17 -48.99
CA PHE A 23 -8.58 -35.67 -48.77
C PHE A 23 -9.01 -35.54 -47.30
N TRP A 24 -10.17 -34.92 -47.09
CA TRP A 24 -10.94 -35.03 -45.84
C TRP A 24 -11.81 -36.29 -45.93
N ARG A 25 -11.46 -37.33 -45.17
CA ARG A 25 -12.32 -38.51 -44.94
C ARG A 25 -13.08 -38.31 -43.62
N PRO A 26 -14.42 -38.34 -43.61
CA PRO A 26 -15.17 -38.51 -42.38
C PRO A 26 -15.28 -40.02 -42.08
N THR A 27 -14.57 -40.50 -41.06
CA THR A 27 -14.80 -41.84 -40.50
C THR A 27 -15.84 -41.74 -39.38
N THR A 28 -17.06 -42.14 -39.70
CA THR A 28 -18.05 -42.64 -38.75
C THR A 28 -17.49 -43.87 -38.05
N ASN A 29 -17.27 -43.81 -36.74
CA ASN A 29 -17.00 -45.00 -35.95
C ASN A 29 -18.08 -45.13 -34.87
N ALA A 30 -19.09 -45.93 -35.23
CA ALA A 30 -20.01 -46.57 -34.31
C ALA A 30 -19.37 -47.92 -33.91
N ARG A 31 -19.20 -48.14 -32.60
CA ARG A 31 -18.91 -49.40 -31.87
C ARG A 31 -18.41 -48.96 -30.50
N GLN A 32 -18.72 -49.57 -29.36
CA GLN A 32 -19.61 -50.66 -28.96
C GLN A 32 -19.58 -50.55 -27.43
N GLU A 33 -20.73 -50.65 -26.79
CA GLU A 33 -20.84 -50.88 -25.34
C GLU A 33 -20.14 -52.19 -24.96
N PRO A 34 -19.46 -52.25 -23.80
CA PRO A 34 -19.25 -53.51 -23.11
C PRO A 34 -20.13 -53.59 -21.85
N GLU A 35 -21.05 -54.56 -21.93
CA GLU A 35 -21.55 -55.47 -20.90
C GLU A 35 -21.14 -55.25 -19.43
N SER A 36 -22.21 -55.23 -18.64
CA SER A 36 -22.34 -55.62 -17.24
C SER A 36 -21.43 -56.75 -16.77
N ALA A 37 -20.68 -56.49 -15.70
CA ALA A 37 -20.19 -57.51 -14.78
C ALA A 37 -20.53 -57.06 -13.35
N SER A 38 -21.47 -57.78 -12.76
CA SER A 38 -21.94 -57.76 -11.38
C SER A 38 -21.00 -58.56 -10.47
N LEU A 39 -20.55 -57.95 -9.36
CA LEU A 39 -20.16 -58.60 -8.10
C LEU A 39 -20.57 -57.63 -6.98
N ASP A 40 -21.71 -57.87 -6.34
CA ASP A 40 -21.86 -58.38 -4.95
C ASP A 40 -20.97 -57.65 -3.92
N GLU A 41 -21.58 -56.77 -3.11
CA GLU A 41 -21.97 -57.02 -1.69
C GLU A 41 -20.71 -57.08 -0.80
N THR A 42 -20.45 -56.27 0.23
CA THR A 42 -21.27 -55.50 1.17
C THR A 42 -20.29 -54.62 1.97
N GLU A 43 -20.52 -53.32 2.13
CA GLU A 43 -20.12 -52.67 3.40
C GLU A 43 -21.01 -51.46 3.67
N THR A 44 -21.79 -51.59 4.75
CA THR A 44 -22.78 -50.66 5.26
C THR A 44 -22.20 -49.27 5.52
N ASP A 45 -22.63 -48.35 4.66
CA ASP A 45 -22.77 -46.93 4.93
C ASP A 45 -23.60 -46.70 6.21
N LYS A 46 -22.97 -46.08 7.21
CA LYS A 46 -23.68 -45.35 8.26
C LYS A 46 -23.24 -43.89 8.19
N GLY A 47 -23.58 -43.23 7.09
CA GLY A 47 -23.68 -41.79 7.03
C GLY A 47 -24.76 -41.31 8.01
N GLU A 48 -24.35 -40.89 9.21
CA GLU A 48 -25.15 -39.98 10.02
C GLU A 48 -25.43 -38.73 9.18
N THR A 49 -26.67 -38.60 8.74
CA THR A 49 -27.21 -37.37 8.17
C THR A 49 -26.93 -36.21 9.12
N MET A 50 -26.13 -35.23 8.68
CA MET A 50 -26.00 -33.95 9.38
C MET A 50 -27.37 -33.26 9.37
N ALA A 51 -28.14 -33.40 10.44
CA ALA A 51 -29.44 -32.78 10.55
C ALA A 51 -29.25 -31.27 10.76
N LEU A 52 -29.65 -30.48 9.78
CA LEU A 52 -29.75 -29.03 9.94
C LEU A 52 -31.00 -28.73 10.77
N ILE A 53 -30.81 -28.05 11.91
CA ILE A 53 -31.89 -27.56 12.75
C ILE A 53 -32.16 -26.09 12.43
N ARG A 54 -33.41 -25.63 12.61
CA ARG A 54 -33.74 -24.20 12.47
C ARG A 54 -33.59 -23.51 13.81
N CYS A 55 -32.78 -22.45 13.85
CA CYS A 55 -32.61 -21.63 15.04
C CYS A 55 -33.95 -20.98 15.43
N PRO A 56 -34.42 -21.11 16.69
CA PRO A 56 -35.71 -20.57 17.12
C PRO A 56 -35.76 -19.03 17.13
N GLU A 57 -34.61 -18.38 17.30
CA GLU A 57 -34.54 -16.90 17.33
C GLU A 57 -34.52 -16.27 15.94
N CYS A 58 -33.75 -16.83 15.00
CA CYS A 58 -33.54 -16.20 13.67
C CYS A 58 -34.10 -16.99 12.49
N GLY A 59 -34.60 -18.21 12.72
CA GLY A 59 -35.21 -19.07 11.70
C GLY A 59 -34.25 -19.68 10.67
N ARG A 60 -32.95 -19.40 10.75
CA ARG A 60 -31.94 -19.93 9.82
C ARG A 60 -31.53 -21.35 10.18
N GLU A 61 -31.20 -22.13 9.15
CA GLU A 61 -30.70 -23.49 9.31
C GLU A 61 -29.24 -23.48 9.78
N ILE A 62 -28.98 -24.20 10.87
CA ILE A 62 -27.67 -24.36 11.50
C ILE A 62 -27.43 -25.84 11.80
N SER A 63 -26.16 -26.22 11.92
CA SER A 63 -25.79 -27.59 12.31
C SER A 63 -26.29 -27.91 13.72
N ASP A 64 -26.89 -29.08 13.91
CA ASP A 64 -27.29 -29.63 15.22
C ASP A 64 -26.12 -29.79 16.21
N LYS A 65 -24.88 -29.78 15.73
CA LYS A 65 -23.65 -29.83 16.55
C LYS A 65 -23.03 -28.45 16.83
N ALA A 66 -23.62 -27.36 16.36
CA ALA A 66 -23.05 -26.02 16.58
C ALA A 66 -23.29 -25.57 18.04
N PRO A 67 -22.25 -25.11 18.78
CA PRO A 67 -22.40 -24.66 20.17
C PRO A 67 -23.24 -23.38 20.31
N ALA A 68 -23.30 -22.57 19.24
CA ALA A 68 -24.19 -21.42 19.13
C ALA A 68 -24.52 -21.14 17.66
N CYS A 69 -25.65 -20.47 17.42
CA CYS A 69 -26.02 -20.00 16.10
C CYS A 69 -25.03 -18.92 15.61
N PRO A 70 -24.32 -19.10 14.48
CA PRO A 70 -23.36 -18.11 13.98
C PRO A 70 -24.01 -16.81 13.50
N TYR A 71 -25.32 -16.80 13.26
CA TYR A 71 -26.05 -15.63 12.74
C TYR A 71 -26.65 -14.74 13.83
N CYS A 72 -27.00 -15.28 15.00
CA CYS A 72 -27.60 -14.50 16.09
C CYS A 72 -26.95 -14.68 17.47
N GLY A 73 -26.07 -15.69 17.63
CA GLY A 73 -25.33 -15.92 18.87
C GLY A 73 -26.08 -16.73 19.94
N LEU A 74 -27.29 -17.25 19.66
CA LEU A 74 -28.03 -18.08 20.62
C LEU A 74 -27.27 -19.40 20.88
N PRO A 75 -26.96 -19.74 22.14
CA PRO A 75 -26.31 -21.00 22.50
C PRO A 75 -27.29 -22.18 22.37
N ALA A 76 -26.79 -23.34 21.94
CA ALA A 76 -27.61 -24.48 21.54
C ALA A 76 -28.33 -25.21 22.69
N ASP A 77 -28.06 -24.85 23.95
CA ASP A 77 -28.59 -25.46 25.17
C ASP A 77 -29.70 -24.63 25.85
N ALA A 78 -30.12 -23.51 25.25
CA ALA A 78 -31.10 -22.59 25.85
C ALA A 78 -32.57 -23.00 25.67
N GLU A 79 -32.90 -24.29 25.70
CA GLU A 79 -34.26 -24.79 25.44
C GLU A 79 -34.87 -25.49 26.66
N HIS A 80 -35.15 -24.73 27.74
CA HIS A 80 -36.31 -24.92 28.65
C HIS A 80 -36.32 -23.87 29.78
N VAL A 81 -36.95 -22.72 29.55
CA VAL A 81 -37.46 -21.87 30.65
C VAL A 81 -38.97 -21.84 30.53
N GLY A 82 -39.66 -22.62 31.38
CA GLY A 82 -41.12 -22.60 31.35
C GLY A 82 -41.90 -23.61 32.21
N ARG A 83 -41.51 -23.93 33.45
CA ARG A 83 -42.49 -24.33 34.50
C ARG A 83 -41.87 -24.42 35.91
N PRO A 84 -42.54 -23.93 36.97
CA PRO A 84 -42.11 -24.14 38.34
C PRO A 84 -42.73 -25.43 38.90
N SER A 85 -41.91 -26.32 39.48
CA SER A 85 -42.33 -27.11 40.64
C SER A 85 -41.14 -27.74 41.35
N ALA A 86 -41.24 -27.70 42.67
CA ALA A 86 -40.36 -28.28 43.67
C ALA A 86 -40.07 -29.76 43.45
N HIS A 87 -38.84 -30.19 43.73
CA HIS A 87 -38.57 -31.33 44.61
C HIS A 87 -37.15 -31.22 45.17
N ALA A 88 -37.08 -31.44 46.47
CA ALA A 88 -35.88 -31.46 47.30
C ALA A 88 -35.21 -32.85 47.28
N SER A 89 -33.97 -32.86 47.80
CA SER A 89 -33.12 -34.01 48.14
C SER A 89 -32.37 -34.64 46.95
N SER A 90 -31.06 -34.88 46.98
CA SER A 90 -30.12 -35.08 48.09
C SER A 90 -28.67 -34.89 47.63
N VAL A 91 -27.85 -34.32 48.51
CA VAL A 91 -26.38 -34.15 48.45
C VAL A 91 -25.74 -35.51 48.85
N THR A 92 -24.67 -36.04 48.24
CA THR A 92 -23.21 -35.74 48.40
C THR A 92 -22.38 -36.83 47.62
N PRO A 93 -21.03 -36.84 47.59
CA PRO A 93 -20.15 -36.30 46.53
C PRO A 93 -19.28 -37.36 45.82
N GLY A 94 -18.80 -37.08 44.61
CA GLY A 94 -17.76 -37.91 43.98
C GLY A 94 -17.19 -37.33 42.69
N ALA A 95 -15.87 -37.10 42.71
CA ALA A 95 -14.97 -36.85 41.58
C ALA A 95 -15.08 -35.48 40.86
N THR A 96 -14.28 -34.53 41.34
CA THR A 96 -13.89 -33.31 40.63
C THR A 96 -12.85 -33.64 39.54
N PRO A 97 -13.08 -33.35 38.25
CA PRO A 97 -12.00 -33.16 37.28
C PRO A 97 -11.44 -31.73 37.39
N PRO A 98 -10.13 -31.51 37.20
CA PRO A 98 -9.53 -30.19 37.34
C PRO A 98 -9.96 -29.22 36.22
N PRO A 99 -9.99 -27.90 36.47
CA PRO A 99 -10.29 -26.91 35.45
C PRO A 99 -9.09 -26.73 34.52
N HIS A 100 -9.27 -27.05 33.23
CA HIS A 100 -8.34 -26.62 32.18
C HIS A 100 -8.54 -25.13 31.89
N GLN A 101 -7.61 -24.32 32.39
CA GLN A 101 -7.50 -22.89 32.14
C GLN A 101 -7.07 -22.60 30.68
N PRO A 102 -7.48 -21.45 30.10
CA PRO A 102 -6.90 -20.96 28.86
C PRO A 102 -5.41 -20.66 29.05
N SER A 103 -4.59 -21.26 28.19
CA SER A 103 -3.14 -21.08 28.15
C SER A 103 -2.77 -19.64 27.80
N LYS A 104 -2.42 -18.85 28.79
CA LYS A 104 -1.57 -17.68 28.58
C LYS A 104 -0.16 -18.19 28.32
N GLN A 105 0.32 -18.05 27.09
CA GLN A 105 1.73 -18.26 26.76
C GLN A 105 2.55 -17.21 27.49
N THR A 106 3.07 -17.56 28.66
CA THR A 106 4.11 -16.82 29.34
C THR A 106 5.41 -17.06 28.57
N LEU A 107 5.74 -16.12 27.69
CA LEU A 107 7.07 -15.99 27.13
C LEU A 107 8.04 -15.76 28.31
N SER A 108 8.73 -16.81 28.73
CA SER A 108 9.75 -16.75 29.78
C SER A 108 10.93 -15.92 29.26
N LYS A 109 10.86 -14.60 29.44
CA LYS A 109 12.03 -13.74 29.32
C LYS A 109 12.98 -14.14 30.43
N GLN A 110 14.15 -14.67 30.05
CA GLN A 110 15.24 -14.86 30.98
C GLN A 110 15.55 -13.51 31.65
N PRO A 111 15.67 -13.44 32.99
CA PRO A 111 15.96 -12.18 33.65
C PRO A 111 17.42 -11.82 33.37
N LEU A 112 17.59 -10.87 32.45
CA LEU A 112 18.82 -10.14 32.22
C LEU A 112 19.29 -9.58 33.57
N ARG A 113 20.53 -9.87 33.97
CA ARG A 113 21.04 -9.64 35.33
C ARG A 113 21.08 -8.14 35.68
N TRP A 114 19.98 -7.65 36.26
CA TRP A 114 19.78 -6.28 36.73
C TRP A 114 20.91 -5.68 37.60
N PRO A 115 21.65 -6.43 38.45
CA PRO A 115 22.72 -5.80 39.23
C PRO A 115 23.91 -5.33 38.37
N GLU A 116 24.21 -5.97 37.24
CA GLU A 116 25.34 -5.57 36.38
C GLU A 116 25.02 -4.30 35.58
N ILE A 117 23.78 -4.17 35.11
CA ILE A 117 23.33 -2.98 34.37
C ILE A 117 23.28 -1.75 35.29
N LEU A 118 22.85 -1.91 36.55
CA LEU A 118 22.85 -0.81 37.53
C LEU A 118 24.27 -0.33 37.87
N VAL A 119 25.25 -1.24 37.97
CA VAL A 119 26.66 -0.86 38.18
C VAL A 119 27.22 -0.10 36.97
N VAL A 120 26.92 -0.55 35.75
CA VAL A 120 27.35 0.14 34.52
C VAL A 120 26.69 1.51 34.38
N ILE A 121 25.38 1.62 34.63
CA ILE A 121 24.67 2.90 34.59
C ILE A 121 25.21 3.86 35.65
N MET A 122 25.46 3.37 36.87
CA MET A 122 26.04 4.20 37.93
C MET A 122 27.46 4.66 37.57
N ALA A 123 28.29 3.77 37.01
CA ALA A 123 29.63 4.12 36.56
C ALA A 123 29.62 5.15 35.41
N VAL A 124 28.70 5.04 34.46
CA VAL A 124 28.51 6.01 33.38
C VAL A 124 28.00 7.35 33.92
N MET A 125 27.07 7.34 34.88
CA MET A 125 26.58 8.56 35.53
C MET A 125 27.68 9.27 36.33
N ILE A 126 28.55 8.52 37.02
CA ILE A 126 29.72 9.08 37.72
C ILE A 126 30.73 9.63 36.71
N LEU A 127 30.98 8.93 35.60
CA LEU A 127 31.86 9.41 34.53
C LEU A 127 31.34 10.72 33.92
N VAL A 128 30.04 10.80 33.64
CA VAL A 128 29.39 12.02 33.13
C VAL A 128 29.46 13.16 34.16
N ALA A 129 29.30 12.87 35.45
CA ALA A 129 29.44 13.87 36.50
C ALA A 129 30.89 14.39 36.64
N VAL A 130 31.89 13.51 36.54
CA VAL A 130 33.31 13.90 36.60
C VAL A 130 33.71 14.69 35.35
N VAL A 131 33.28 14.28 34.16
CA VAL A 131 33.52 15.04 32.91
C VAL A 131 32.77 16.38 32.94
N GLY A 132 31.55 16.41 33.48
CA GLY A 132 30.79 17.64 33.70
C GLY A 132 31.49 18.62 34.64
N ALA A 133 32.07 18.12 35.75
CA ALA A 133 32.81 18.94 36.70
C ALA A 133 34.14 19.49 36.13
N MET A 134 34.78 18.77 35.19
CA MET A 134 35.99 19.27 34.50
C MET A 134 35.69 20.24 33.35
N MET A 135 34.43 20.42 32.95
CA MET A 135 34.02 21.38 31.92
C MET A 135 33.32 22.63 32.49
N THR A 136 33.28 22.79 33.81
CA THR A 136 32.67 23.96 34.48
C THR A 136 33.70 24.86 35.16
N ASP A 137 34.76 25.25 34.46
CA ASP A 137 35.55 26.45 34.80
C ASP A 137 35.44 27.44 33.63
N GLY A 138 34.36 28.20 33.65
CA GLY A 138 34.02 29.15 32.59
C GLY A 138 32.62 29.72 32.73
N ARG A 139 32.24 30.17 33.93
CA ARG A 139 31.05 31.03 34.09
C ARG A 139 31.48 32.48 33.81
N PRO A 140 31.15 33.08 32.65
CA PRO A 140 30.97 34.51 32.62
C PRO A 140 29.79 34.86 33.53
N SER A 141 30.03 35.78 34.45
CA SER A 141 29.04 36.38 35.33
C SER A 141 27.81 36.81 34.52
N SER A 142 26.69 36.14 34.74
CA SER A 142 25.39 36.52 34.21
C SER A 142 24.92 37.79 34.92
N THR A 143 25.34 38.95 34.44
CA THR A 143 24.52 40.16 34.54
C THR A 143 23.23 39.88 33.79
N ALA A 144 22.10 39.96 34.49
CA ALA A 144 20.78 39.83 33.90
C ALA A 144 20.67 40.75 32.67
N PRO A 145 20.22 40.26 31.50
CA PRO A 145 19.91 41.14 30.41
C PRO A 145 18.70 41.96 30.84
N GLU A 146 18.91 43.26 31.00
CA GLU A 146 17.85 44.25 31.02
C GLU A 146 16.93 43.94 29.84
N ALA A 147 15.63 43.78 30.12
CA ALA A 147 14.62 43.53 29.12
C ALA A 147 14.52 44.74 28.19
N GLN A 148 15.40 44.80 27.18
CA GLN A 148 15.29 45.73 26.09
C GLN A 148 14.02 45.36 25.35
N THR A 149 12.98 46.15 25.59
CA THR A 149 11.84 46.26 24.71
C THR A 149 12.40 46.80 23.41
N VAL A 150 12.84 45.90 22.52
CA VAL A 150 13.17 46.28 21.15
C VAL A 150 11.84 46.65 20.53
N THR A 151 11.53 47.94 20.57
CA THR A 151 10.49 48.56 19.76
C THR A 151 10.91 48.34 18.32
N HIS A 152 10.48 47.21 17.74
CA HIS A 152 10.68 46.91 16.34
C HIS A 152 9.76 47.87 15.57
N SER A 153 10.24 49.11 15.33
CA SER A 153 9.67 49.96 14.29
C SER A 153 9.59 49.10 13.02
N PRO A 154 8.47 49.15 12.28
CA PRO A 154 8.39 48.49 10.98
C PRO A 154 9.62 48.89 10.17
N PRO A 155 10.33 47.93 9.54
CA PRO A 155 11.47 48.27 8.71
C PRO A 155 11.04 49.30 7.68
N ASP A 156 11.90 50.30 7.46
CA ASP A 156 11.71 51.26 6.37
C ASP A 156 11.46 50.47 5.07
N PRO A 157 10.34 50.70 4.35
CA PRO A 157 10.02 49.97 3.12
C PRO A 157 11.16 50.01 2.08
N ALA A 158 11.96 51.08 2.05
CA ALA A 158 13.10 51.18 1.16
C ALA A 158 14.26 50.27 1.60
N ALA A 159 14.52 50.19 2.91
CA ALA A 159 15.53 49.31 3.48
C ALA A 159 15.15 47.83 3.33
N GLU A 160 13.87 47.50 3.52
CA GLU A 160 13.33 46.15 3.26
C GLU A 160 13.53 45.78 1.78
N LEU A 161 13.11 46.63 0.85
CA LEU A 161 13.30 46.39 -0.59
C LEU A 161 14.77 46.15 -0.95
N ALA A 162 15.69 47.00 -0.47
CA ALA A 162 17.13 46.84 -0.72
C ALA A 162 17.70 45.55 -0.11
N SER A 163 17.15 45.08 1.01
CA SER A 163 17.54 43.78 1.58
C SER A 163 17.04 42.61 0.74
N LEU A 164 15.82 42.68 0.21
CA LEU A 164 15.24 41.64 -0.64
C LEU A 164 15.98 41.53 -1.98
N VAL A 165 16.30 42.66 -2.61
CA VAL A 165 17.09 42.68 -3.85
C VAL A 165 18.45 42.02 -3.63
N ARG A 166 19.17 42.35 -2.55
CA ARG A 166 20.44 41.70 -2.21
C ARG A 166 20.28 40.20 -1.98
N ALA A 167 19.22 39.77 -1.30
CA ALA A 167 18.96 38.35 -1.03
C ALA A 167 18.61 37.56 -2.30
N ILE A 168 18.02 38.22 -3.29
CA ILE A 168 17.70 37.64 -4.60
C ILE A 168 18.98 37.47 -5.45
N ASP A 169 19.88 38.44 -5.36
CA ASP A 169 21.14 38.51 -6.12
C ASP A 169 22.27 37.67 -5.51
N ASP A 170 22.10 37.16 -4.29
CA ASP A 170 23.04 36.23 -3.67
C ASP A 170 22.98 34.84 -4.33
N GLU A 171 23.88 34.60 -5.28
CA GLU A 171 24.02 33.31 -5.96
C GLU A 171 24.52 32.18 -5.03
N GLY A 172 25.12 32.53 -3.88
CA GLY A 172 25.56 31.56 -2.87
C GLY A 172 24.41 31.05 -2.00
N ALA A 173 23.28 31.76 -1.96
CA ALA A 173 22.09 31.32 -1.24
C ALA A 173 21.40 30.15 -1.95
N ASN A 174 20.82 29.23 -1.18
CA ASN A 174 20.05 28.12 -1.76
C ASN A 174 18.82 28.66 -2.53
N ARG A 175 18.43 27.94 -3.59
CA ARG A 175 17.35 28.36 -4.50
C ARG A 175 16.02 28.65 -3.79
N ARG A 176 15.67 27.87 -2.75
CA ARG A 176 14.43 28.05 -1.99
C ARG A 176 14.40 29.38 -1.23
N ALA A 177 15.53 29.78 -0.62
CA ALA A 177 15.66 31.06 0.06
C ALA A 177 15.53 32.22 -0.92
N ARG A 178 16.20 32.15 -2.07
CA ARG A 178 16.10 33.16 -3.15
C ARG A 178 14.66 33.29 -3.67
N LEU A 179 13.98 32.16 -3.88
CA LEU A 179 12.58 32.12 -4.31
C LEU A 179 11.64 32.77 -3.28
N ALA A 180 11.86 32.52 -1.99
CA ALA A 180 11.10 33.15 -0.91
C ALA A 180 11.27 34.67 -0.91
N SER A 181 12.50 35.17 -1.01
CA SER A 181 12.79 36.61 -1.09
C SER A 181 12.17 37.25 -2.33
N ALA A 182 12.25 36.59 -3.48
CA ALA A 182 11.65 37.08 -4.73
C ALA A 182 10.12 37.19 -4.63
N ARG A 183 9.44 36.15 -4.11
CA ARG A 183 8.00 36.18 -3.86
C ARG A 183 7.61 37.29 -2.89
N LEU A 184 8.40 37.49 -1.83
CA LEU A 184 8.16 38.54 -0.85
C LEU A 184 8.29 39.93 -1.46
N LEU A 185 9.30 40.15 -2.31
CA LEU A 185 9.46 41.41 -3.06
C LEU A 185 8.24 41.71 -3.91
N VAL A 186 7.79 40.73 -4.73
CA VAL A 186 6.63 40.88 -5.61
C VAL A 186 5.34 41.14 -4.82
N ALA A 187 5.17 40.48 -3.67
CA ALA A 187 3.98 40.60 -2.84
C ALA A 187 3.91 41.93 -2.07
N ARG A 188 5.03 42.39 -1.49
CA ARG A 188 5.06 43.58 -0.61
C ARG A 188 5.41 44.88 -1.33
N HIS A 189 6.07 44.81 -2.48
CA HIS A 189 6.51 45.98 -3.23
C HIS A 189 5.98 45.96 -4.68
N PRO A 190 4.67 46.20 -4.89
CA PRO A 190 4.06 46.12 -6.22
C PRO A 190 4.61 47.14 -7.22
N ASN A 191 5.15 48.27 -6.74
CA ASN A 191 5.69 49.35 -7.57
C ASN A 191 7.24 49.37 -7.61
N ALA A 192 7.91 48.34 -7.10
CA ALA A 192 9.37 48.28 -7.15
C ALA A 192 9.88 48.15 -8.59
N PRO A 193 10.98 48.84 -8.96
CA PRO A 193 11.58 48.72 -10.29
C PRO A 193 12.02 47.28 -10.60
N ASP A 194 12.46 46.54 -9.59
CA ASP A 194 12.94 45.16 -9.71
C ASP A 194 11.81 44.11 -9.78
N ARG A 195 10.53 44.50 -9.68
CA ARG A 195 9.42 43.55 -9.63
C ARG A 195 9.41 42.59 -10.81
N ARG A 196 9.54 43.10 -12.05
CA ARG A 196 9.53 42.25 -13.26
C ARG A 196 10.71 41.27 -13.28
N ARG A 197 11.87 41.72 -12.81
CA ARG A 197 13.07 40.87 -12.66
C ARG A 197 12.81 39.77 -11.64
N ALA A 198 12.21 40.11 -10.50
CA ALA A 198 11.85 39.14 -9.47
C ALA A 198 10.79 38.13 -9.96
N GLU A 199 9.78 38.55 -10.72
CA GLU A 199 8.78 37.64 -11.33
C GLU A 199 9.42 36.64 -12.30
N ALA A 200 10.31 37.10 -13.18
CA ALA A 200 11.03 36.22 -14.09
C ALA A 200 11.92 35.22 -13.32
N LEU A 201 12.58 35.69 -12.26
CA LEU A 201 13.42 34.84 -11.42
C LEU A 201 12.60 33.83 -10.61
N ILE A 202 11.39 34.18 -10.14
CA ILE A 202 10.47 33.23 -9.48
C ILE A 202 10.23 32.03 -10.41
N ALA A 203 9.82 32.29 -11.65
CA ALA A 203 9.55 31.22 -12.62
C ALA A 203 10.79 30.35 -12.90
N GLN A 204 11.96 30.99 -13.02
CA GLN A 204 13.22 30.26 -13.19
C GLN A 204 13.56 29.39 -11.98
N LEU A 205 13.57 29.96 -10.77
CA LEU A 205 13.92 29.25 -9.54
C LEU A 205 12.94 28.11 -9.24
N GLU A 206 11.65 28.30 -9.50
CA GLU A 206 10.65 27.24 -9.39
C GLU A 206 10.99 26.06 -10.31
N ALA A 207 11.30 26.32 -11.59
CA ALA A 207 11.68 25.28 -12.53
C ALA A 207 12.97 24.55 -12.10
N GLU A 208 13.98 25.29 -11.65
CA GLU A 208 15.23 24.70 -11.15
C GLU A 208 15.03 23.85 -9.90
N ILE A 209 14.19 24.29 -8.95
CA ILE A 209 13.88 23.52 -7.73
C ILE A 209 13.12 22.24 -8.08
N VAL A 210 12.19 22.31 -9.04
CA VAL A 210 11.46 21.12 -9.52
C VAL A 210 12.44 20.13 -10.14
N GLU A 211 13.36 20.58 -10.99
CA GLU A 211 14.35 19.68 -11.61
C GLU A 211 15.34 19.12 -10.57
N GLU A 212 15.78 19.91 -9.60
CA GLU A 212 16.66 19.45 -8.51
C GLU A 212 15.99 18.37 -7.64
N SER A 213 14.71 18.53 -7.36
CA SER A 213 13.93 17.58 -6.55
C SER A 213 13.34 16.44 -7.37
N ARG A 214 13.61 16.37 -8.68
CA ARG A 214 13.02 15.39 -9.58
C ARG A 214 13.42 13.98 -9.19
N GLY A 215 12.41 13.17 -8.88
CA GLY A 215 12.58 11.79 -8.45
C GLY A 215 12.97 11.62 -6.97
N ALA A 216 12.98 12.69 -6.16
CA ALA A 216 13.27 12.61 -4.73
C ALA A 216 12.21 11.83 -3.93
N GLN A 217 11.00 11.68 -4.48
CA GLN A 217 9.93 10.86 -3.89
C GLN A 217 10.19 9.34 -3.99
N TRP A 218 11.16 8.92 -4.82
CA TRP A 218 11.49 7.51 -4.98
C TRP A 218 12.47 7.01 -3.92
N SER A 219 12.12 5.92 -3.26
CA SER A 219 13.01 5.17 -2.39
C SER A 219 13.53 3.92 -3.08
N TYR A 220 14.86 3.77 -3.18
CA TYR A 220 15.50 2.60 -3.77
C TYR A 220 16.19 1.78 -2.68
N VAL A 221 15.79 0.52 -2.53
CA VAL A 221 16.29 -0.37 -1.48
C VAL A 221 16.83 -1.66 -2.11
N THR A 222 17.95 -2.13 -1.59
CA THR A 222 18.50 -3.45 -1.91
C THR A 222 18.46 -4.29 -0.64
N HIS A 223 17.90 -5.49 -0.73
CA HIS A 223 17.79 -6.43 0.39
C HIS A 223 18.42 -7.76 0.00
N THR A 224 19.32 -8.27 0.83
CA THR A 224 19.91 -9.61 0.67
C THR A 224 18.98 -10.63 1.29
N ASP A 225 18.53 -11.61 0.52
CA ASP A 225 17.74 -12.72 1.03
C ASP A 225 18.64 -13.68 1.82
N ASP A 226 18.42 -13.82 3.13
CA ASP A 226 19.26 -14.63 4.02
C ASP A 226 19.32 -16.12 3.62
N MET A 227 18.26 -16.62 2.98
CA MET A 227 18.17 -18.02 2.56
C MET A 227 18.98 -18.33 1.30
N SER A 228 19.05 -17.41 0.33
CA SER A 228 19.75 -17.61 -0.94
C SER A 228 21.05 -16.82 -1.06
N GLY A 229 21.30 -15.86 -0.17
CA GLY A 229 22.39 -14.89 -0.26
C GLY A 229 22.28 -13.92 -1.45
N ARG A 230 21.18 -13.99 -2.22
CA ARG A 230 21.00 -13.18 -3.42
C ARG A 230 20.29 -11.87 -3.09
N GLN A 231 20.60 -10.83 -3.85
CA GLN A 231 20.00 -9.51 -3.64
C GLN A 231 18.68 -9.37 -4.41
N SER A 232 17.71 -8.75 -3.76
CA SER A 232 16.49 -8.20 -4.35
C SER A 232 16.58 -6.68 -4.39
N LYS A 233 16.04 -6.06 -5.43
CA LYS A 233 16.05 -4.61 -5.64
C LYS A 233 14.64 -4.08 -5.71
N LEU A 234 14.37 -2.98 -5.01
CA LEU A 234 13.07 -2.37 -4.89
C LEU A 234 13.15 -0.88 -5.20
N ALA A 235 12.14 -0.36 -5.90
CA ALA A 235 11.87 1.07 -6.04
C ALA A 235 10.45 1.32 -5.53
N ARG A 236 10.28 2.24 -4.58
CA ARG A 236 9.00 2.55 -3.95
C ARG A 236 8.66 4.01 -4.14
N VAL A 237 7.40 4.31 -4.37
CA VAL A 237 6.85 5.67 -4.39
C VAL A 237 5.50 5.70 -3.69
N PRO A 238 5.29 6.59 -2.70
CA PRO A 238 3.98 6.79 -2.09
C PRO A 238 3.06 7.58 -3.03
N SER A 239 1.75 7.45 -2.83
CA SER A 239 0.75 8.25 -3.54
C SER A 239 0.86 9.72 -3.13
N THR A 240 0.65 10.63 -4.09
CA THR A 240 0.61 12.08 -3.84
C THR A 240 -0.65 12.52 -3.11
N ASP A 241 -1.74 11.79 -3.33
CA ASP A 241 -2.99 11.93 -2.61
C ASP A 241 -3.02 11.01 -1.40
N SER A 242 -3.91 11.35 -0.46
CA SER A 242 -4.16 10.60 0.76
C SER A 242 -5.65 10.29 0.86
N PHE A 243 -5.98 9.16 1.49
CA PHE A 243 -7.35 8.71 1.69
C PHE A 243 -7.57 8.34 3.15
N GLN A 244 -8.83 8.33 3.57
CA GLN A 244 -9.24 7.97 4.93
C GLN A 244 -10.44 7.05 4.81
N PHE A 245 -10.34 5.87 5.41
CA PHE A 245 -11.40 4.86 5.36
C PHE A 245 -12.26 4.94 6.61
N GLY A 246 -13.44 4.34 6.54
CA GLY A 246 -14.32 4.19 7.67
C GLY A 246 -13.72 3.33 8.79
N PHE A 247 -14.43 3.27 9.91
CA PHE A 247 -14.04 2.43 11.05
C PHE A 247 -13.79 0.98 10.59
N PRO A 248 -12.69 0.33 11.01
CA PRO A 248 -11.75 0.69 12.08
C PRO A 248 -10.54 1.53 11.65
N TYR A 249 -10.44 1.96 10.39
CA TYR A 249 -9.24 2.53 9.77
C TYR A 249 -9.28 4.07 9.65
N ASN A 250 -9.86 4.75 10.64
CA ASN A 250 -10.20 6.19 10.61
C ASN A 250 -8.99 7.15 10.54
N GLU A 251 -7.83 6.69 10.10
CA GLU A 251 -6.61 7.47 9.93
C GLU A 251 -6.38 7.78 8.44
N ARG A 252 -5.72 8.91 8.19
CA ARG A 252 -5.29 9.28 6.84
C ARG A 252 -4.09 8.43 6.46
N GLN A 253 -4.15 7.82 5.30
CA GLN A 253 -3.15 6.89 4.79
C GLN A 253 -2.84 7.16 3.31
N HIS A 254 -1.75 6.55 2.85
CA HIS A 254 -1.31 6.58 1.46
C HIS A 254 -1.26 5.18 0.85
N ALA A 255 -1.30 5.12 -0.48
CA ALA A 255 -0.96 3.92 -1.21
C ALA A 255 0.54 3.93 -1.53
N THR A 256 1.15 2.76 -1.72
CA THR A 256 2.53 2.64 -2.16
C THR A 256 2.60 1.80 -3.44
N LEU A 257 3.26 2.34 -4.46
CA LEU A 257 3.63 1.61 -5.66
C LEU A 257 5.07 1.12 -5.53
N THR A 258 5.27 -0.19 -5.59
CA THR A 258 6.57 -0.84 -5.46
C THR A 258 6.92 -1.65 -6.71
N LEU A 259 8.09 -1.39 -7.28
CA LEU A 259 8.68 -2.17 -8.35
C LEU A 259 9.76 -3.05 -7.73
N ARG A 260 9.62 -4.37 -7.81
CA ARG A 260 10.55 -5.32 -7.21
C ARG A 260 11.17 -6.21 -8.27
N ARG A 261 12.48 -6.45 -8.17
CA ARG A 261 13.15 -7.56 -8.84
C ARG A 261 13.69 -8.52 -7.80
N HIS A 262 13.21 -9.75 -7.85
CA HIS A 262 13.58 -10.80 -6.94
C HIS A 262 14.14 -12.01 -7.71
N PRO A 263 15.31 -12.55 -7.33
CA PRO A 263 15.94 -13.66 -8.04
C PRO A 263 15.11 -14.95 -8.02
N ARG A 264 14.23 -15.10 -7.02
CA ARG A 264 13.36 -16.28 -6.84
C ARG A 264 11.90 -16.07 -7.28
N HIS A 265 11.37 -14.86 -7.10
CA HIS A 265 9.94 -14.57 -7.28
C HIS A 265 9.66 -13.81 -8.58
N GLY A 266 10.70 -13.45 -9.33
CA GLY A 266 10.58 -12.72 -10.58
C GLY A 266 10.52 -11.21 -10.38
N ASN A 267 9.92 -10.52 -11.36
CA ASN A 267 9.78 -9.08 -11.35
C ASN A 267 8.31 -8.71 -11.12
N ASP A 268 8.07 -7.85 -10.14
CA ASP A 268 6.74 -7.54 -9.65
C ASP A 268 6.48 -6.04 -9.72
N VAL A 269 5.24 -5.69 -10.07
CA VAL A 269 4.65 -4.39 -9.81
C VAL A 269 3.64 -4.62 -8.70
N ILE A 270 3.81 -3.94 -7.58
CA ILE A 270 3.04 -4.17 -6.35
C ILE A 270 2.36 -2.87 -6.00
N PHE A 271 1.05 -2.93 -5.81
CA PHE A 271 0.28 -1.85 -5.22
C PHE A 271 -0.14 -2.29 -3.82
N SER A 272 0.11 -1.43 -2.82
CA SER A 272 -0.30 -1.69 -1.46
C SER A 272 -0.93 -0.45 -0.82
N ILE A 273 -1.76 -0.66 0.19
CA ILE A 273 -2.33 0.36 1.08
C ILE A 273 -1.84 0.12 2.51
N GLU A 274 -1.94 1.12 3.39
CA GLU A 274 -1.50 0.97 4.80
C GLU A 274 -2.56 0.24 5.63
N HIS A 275 -3.84 0.52 5.37
CA HIS A 275 -4.98 0.00 6.10
C HIS A 275 -6.16 -0.28 5.18
N GLY A 276 -6.85 -1.40 5.39
CA GLY A 276 -8.03 -1.80 4.63
C GLY A 276 -7.86 -3.15 3.94
N GLN A 277 -8.81 -3.50 3.09
CA GLN A 277 -8.82 -4.75 2.35
C GLN A 277 -9.10 -4.47 0.87
N ILE A 278 -8.12 -4.79 0.02
CA ILE A 278 -8.27 -4.79 -1.43
C ILE A 278 -9.08 -6.02 -1.83
N LEU A 279 -10.15 -5.81 -2.60
CA LEU A 279 -10.99 -6.85 -3.17
C LEU A 279 -10.31 -7.48 -4.40
N CYS A 280 -9.19 -8.15 -4.14
CA CYS A 280 -8.43 -8.89 -5.13
C CYS A 280 -8.48 -10.38 -4.82
N HIS A 281 -9.54 -11.05 -5.30
CA HIS A 281 -9.65 -12.50 -5.20
C HIS A 281 -9.57 -13.13 -6.58
N SER A 282 -8.94 -14.30 -6.66
CA SER A 282 -8.77 -15.07 -7.90
C SER A 282 -10.10 -15.39 -8.61
N PHE A 283 -11.23 -15.44 -7.89
CA PHE A 283 -12.55 -15.72 -8.45
C PHE A 283 -13.30 -14.48 -8.97
N ASP A 284 -12.97 -13.28 -8.48
CA ASP A 284 -13.69 -12.02 -8.80
C ASP A 284 -12.96 -11.15 -9.84
N ARG A 285 -12.04 -11.76 -10.61
CA ARG A 285 -11.28 -11.13 -11.71
C ARG A 285 -10.42 -9.93 -11.30
N CYS A 286 -10.11 -9.77 -10.01
CA CYS A 286 -9.23 -8.77 -9.39
C CYS A 286 -8.89 -7.60 -10.32
N ARG A 287 -9.85 -6.69 -10.52
CA ARG A 287 -9.75 -5.67 -11.55
C ARG A 287 -8.85 -4.54 -11.07
N VAL A 288 -7.77 -4.29 -11.82
CA VAL A 288 -6.89 -3.15 -11.58
C VAL A 288 -6.90 -2.29 -12.83
N ARG A 289 -7.24 -1.00 -12.71
CA ARG A 289 -7.13 -0.06 -13.83
C ARG A 289 -5.93 0.84 -13.66
N VAL A 290 -5.16 1.00 -14.72
CA VAL A 290 -3.93 1.79 -14.73
C VAL A 290 -4.01 2.83 -15.84
N ARG A 291 -3.71 4.07 -15.51
CA ARG A 291 -3.59 5.18 -16.46
C ARG A 291 -2.28 5.91 -16.24
N PHE A 292 -1.46 6.00 -17.28
CA PHE A 292 -0.25 6.81 -17.28
C PHE A 292 -0.57 8.17 -17.89
N ASP A 293 -0.23 9.24 -17.19
CA ASP A 293 -0.51 10.63 -17.57
C ASP A 293 -1.97 10.80 -18.04
N ASP A 294 -2.16 11.38 -19.22
CA ASP A 294 -3.44 11.55 -19.92
C ASP A 294 -3.68 10.48 -20.99
N GLY A 295 -2.93 9.38 -20.93
CA GLY A 295 -3.07 8.25 -21.84
C GLY A 295 -4.34 7.42 -21.61
N PRO A 296 -4.58 6.40 -22.46
CA PRO A 296 -5.73 5.52 -22.31
C PRO A 296 -5.64 4.69 -21.02
N THR A 297 -6.77 4.56 -20.34
CA THR A 297 -6.92 3.64 -19.19
C THR A 297 -6.84 2.19 -19.66
N ARG A 298 -6.07 1.38 -18.94
CA ARG A 298 -5.92 -0.06 -19.20
C ARG A 298 -6.46 -0.84 -18.03
N THR A 299 -7.25 -1.86 -18.32
CA THR A 299 -7.76 -2.79 -17.31
C THR A 299 -6.90 -4.04 -17.34
N LEU A 300 -6.36 -4.39 -16.17
CA LEU A 300 -5.52 -5.55 -15.93
C LEU A 300 -6.21 -6.43 -14.88
N THR A 301 -5.90 -7.71 -14.91
CA THR A 301 -6.30 -8.66 -13.86
C THR A 301 -5.12 -8.83 -12.91
N GLY A 302 -5.24 -8.25 -11.72
CA GLY A 302 -4.26 -8.37 -10.65
C GLY A 302 -4.16 -9.80 -10.11
N ARG A 303 -3.15 -10.03 -9.29
CA ARG A 303 -2.92 -11.30 -8.60
C ARG A 303 -2.80 -11.06 -7.10
N GLU A 304 -3.38 -11.96 -6.34
CA GLU A 304 -3.28 -11.96 -4.89
C GLU A 304 -1.87 -12.35 -4.42
N PRO A 305 -1.42 -11.82 -3.27
CA PRO A 305 -0.16 -12.23 -2.66
C PRO A 305 -0.24 -13.68 -2.16
N ALA A 306 0.86 -14.43 -2.25
CA ALA A 306 0.91 -15.83 -1.81
C ALA A 306 0.75 -16.02 -0.30
N ASP A 307 0.96 -14.96 0.49
CA ASP A 307 0.75 -14.94 1.94
C ASP A 307 -0.68 -14.50 2.35
N ASN A 308 -1.55 -14.23 1.38
CA ASN A 308 -2.92 -13.75 1.57
C ASN A 308 -3.04 -12.39 2.28
N SER A 309 -2.00 -11.55 2.21
CA SER A 309 -2.11 -10.15 2.67
C SER A 309 -3.24 -9.43 1.95
N ALA A 310 -4.18 -8.87 2.71
CA ALA A 310 -5.39 -8.24 2.18
C ALA A 310 -5.15 -6.82 1.63
N ASP A 311 -4.00 -6.21 1.94
CA ASP A 311 -3.65 -4.83 1.65
C ASP A 311 -2.81 -4.67 0.37
N THR A 312 -2.57 -5.77 -0.36
CA THR A 312 -1.57 -5.83 -1.42
C THR A 312 -2.13 -6.53 -2.66
N VAL A 313 -1.82 -6.00 -3.85
CA VAL A 313 -2.11 -6.62 -5.15
C VAL A 313 -0.90 -6.55 -6.08
N PHE A 314 -0.65 -7.65 -6.79
CA PHE A 314 0.37 -7.74 -7.83
C PHE A 314 -0.22 -7.41 -9.20
N ILE A 315 0.34 -6.40 -9.86
CA ILE A 315 -0.07 -5.96 -11.19
C ILE A 315 0.80 -6.69 -12.25
N PRO A 316 0.20 -7.39 -13.22
CA PRO A 316 0.96 -8.11 -14.24
C PRO A 316 1.62 -7.16 -15.25
N GLY A 317 2.54 -7.70 -16.06
CA GLY A 317 3.13 -6.97 -17.19
C GLY A 317 4.30 -6.05 -16.82
N TYR A 318 5.16 -6.49 -15.88
CA TYR A 318 6.29 -5.71 -15.35
C TYR A 318 7.11 -4.96 -16.42
N ASN A 319 7.53 -5.62 -17.49
CA ASN A 319 8.39 -4.99 -18.51
C ASN A 319 7.70 -3.83 -19.22
N ASP A 320 6.45 -3.99 -19.65
CA ASP A 320 5.66 -2.93 -20.29
C ASP A 320 5.31 -1.83 -19.29
N PHE A 321 5.02 -2.19 -18.03
CA PHE A 321 4.78 -1.23 -16.97
C PHE A 321 6.00 -0.33 -16.72
N VAL A 322 7.19 -0.91 -16.52
CA VAL A 322 8.44 -0.18 -16.27
C VAL A 322 8.83 0.70 -17.47
N GLN A 323 8.63 0.22 -18.70
CA GLN A 323 8.89 1.02 -19.90
C GLN A 323 7.99 2.26 -20.00
N ARG A 324 6.72 2.15 -19.61
CA ARG A 324 5.79 3.29 -19.57
C ARG A 324 6.07 4.21 -18.41
N LEU A 325 6.33 3.64 -17.23
CA LEU A 325 6.70 4.36 -16.02
C LEU A 325 7.92 5.26 -16.25
N GLY A 326 8.95 4.77 -16.96
CA GLY A 326 10.15 5.56 -17.30
C GLY A 326 9.91 6.73 -18.25
N LYS A 327 8.71 6.88 -18.82
CA LYS A 327 8.33 8.00 -19.69
C LYS A 327 7.24 8.88 -19.10
N ALA A 328 6.58 8.41 -18.05
CA ALA A 328 5.43 9.07 -17.44
C ALA A 328 5.86 10.04 -16.35
N LYS A 329 5.01 11.03 -16.06
CA LYS A 329 5.15 11.91 -14.90
C LYS A 329 4.19 11.50 -13.79
N THR A 330 3.02 11.01 -14.17
CA THR A 330 1.97 10.57 -13.26
C THR A 330 1.48 9.18 -13.65
N VAL A 331 1.18 8.33 -12.66
CA VAL A 331 0.36 7.14 -12.86
C VAL A 331 -0.79 7.15 -11.88
N ARG A 332 -1.98 6.78 -12.35
CA ARG A 332 -3.17 6.57 -11.53
C ARG A 332 -3.54 5.10 -11.56
N ILE A 333 -3.77 4.52 -10.39
CA ILE A 333 -4.12 3.11 -10.24
C ILE A 333 -5.43 3.05 -9.47
N GLU A 334 -6.42 2.40 -10.05
CA GLU A 334 -7.73 2.15 -9.45
C GLU A 334 -7.82 0.68 -9.01
N VAL A 335 -8.23 0.48 -7.77
CA VAL A 335 -8.51 -0.84 -7.17
C VAL A 335 -9.82 -0.78 -6.38
N ASP A 336 -10.53 -1.90 -6.29
CA ASP A 336 -11.73 -2.00 -5.46
C ASP A 336 -11.33 -2.32 -4.01
N ILE A 337 -11.81 -1.51 -3.06
CA ILE A 337 -11.56 -1.63 -1.62
C ILE A 337 -12.87 -2.03 -0.92
N PHE A 338 -12.79 -2.97 0.03
CA PHE A 338 -13.95 -3.41 0.81
C PHE A 338 -14.60 -2.22 1.52
N GLN A 339 -15.92 -2.06 1.36
CA GLN A 339 -16.75 -0.97 1.89
C GLN A 339 -16.45 0.45 1.40
N GLU A 340 -15.32 0.69 0.75
CA GLU A 340 -14.94 2.00 0.20
C GLU A 340 -15.18 2.11 -1.33
N GLY A 341 -15.32 0.97 -2.02
CA GLY A 341 -15.53 0.92 -3.45
C GLY A 341 -14.25 1.19 -4.24
N ALA A 342 -14.37 1.81 -5.42
CA ALA A 342 -13.24 2.03 -6.31
C ALA A 342 -12.36 3.19 -5.79
N LEU A 343 -11.20 2.85 -5.22
CA LEU A 343 -10.16 3.80 -4.83
C LEU A 343 -9.26 4.07 -6.03
N VAL A 344 -9.03 5.35 -6.36
CA VAL A 344 -8.00 5.78 -7.31
C VAL A 344 -6.88 6.44 -6.52
N ALA A 345 -5.67 5.88 -6.58
CA ALA A 345 -4.48 6.52 -6.03
C ALA A 345 -3.63 7.13 -7.15
N GLU A 346 -3.13 8.33 -6.93
CA GLU A 346 -2.27 9.06 -7.85
C GLU A 346 -0.82 9.04 -7.36
N PHE A 347 0.12 8.75 -8.27
CA PHE A 347 1.54 8.71 -7.95
C PHE A 347 2.31 9.66 -8.87
N ASN A 348 3.13 10.53 -8.30
CA ASN A 348 4.17 11.25 -9.03
C ASN A 348 5.34 10.30 -9.30
N VAL A 349 5.46 9.85 -10.54
CA VAL A 349 6.46 8.88 -10.98
C VAL A 349 7.61 9.53 -11.74
N ASP A 350 7.61 10.85 -11.87
CA ASP A 350 8.66 11.59 -12.56
C ASP A 350 10.03 11.36 -11.90
N GLY A 351 11.09 11.37 -12.72
CA GLY A 351 12.44 11.08 -12.26
C GLY A 351 12.69 9.63 -11.84
N PHE A 352 11.82 8.69 -12.21
CA PHE A 352 12.06 7.26 -12.03
C PHE A 352 13.35 6.79 -12.73
N LYS A 353 14.19 6.02 -12.01
CA LYS A 353 15.51 5.56 -12.48
C LYS A 353 15.52 4.03 -12.63
N PRO A 354 15.16 3.47 -13.79
CA PRO A 354 15.09 2.01 -13.99
C PRO A 354 16.43 1.31 -13.83
N ASP A 355 17.55 2.00 -14.06
CA ASP A 355 18.90 1.45 -13.88
C ASP A 355 19.20 1.04 -12.44
N ARG A 356 18.53 1.65 -11.45
CA ARG A 356 18.64 1.28 -10.04
C ARG A 356 18.00 -0.07 -9.72
N LEU A 357 17.20 -0.61 -10.66
CA LEU A 357 16.60 -1.94 -10.59
C LEU A 357 17.31 -2.96 -11.49
N LYS A 358 18.37 -2.61 -12.23
CA LYS A 358 19.02 -3.57 -13.14
C LYS A 358 19.77 -4.69 -12.45
#